data_AF-A0A4D8TUW6-F1
#
_entry.id   AF-A0A4D8TUW6-F1
#
_cell.length_a   1.000
_cell.length_b   1.000
_cell.length_c   1.000
_cell.angle_alpha   90.00
_cell.angle_beta   90.00
_cell.angle_gamma   90.00
#
_symmetry.space_group_name_H-M   'P 1'
#
loop_
_entity.id
_entity.type
_entity.pdbx_description
1 polymer ?
#
loop_
_entity_poly.entity_id
_entity_poly.type
_entity_poly.pdbx_seq_one_letter_code
_entity_poly.pdbx_strand_id
1 'polypeptide(L)'
;MLDLACGFGFFGREIYRRGAAGVVGVDISEKMIELAREESRKYGDPLEFHVRDVANMEPLGQFDLVNAAWLFNYADSVENLRKMFKVVRASLKPDGKLVAYTVDPDFSLAKGNFAKYGVNVLNERPWGPGHRHDAEFVTEPPSPFSFYRWSRADYESAIAEAGFSHFEWQKPLLGADDIATHPPGFWDVFQNNCLQTGLVCKP
;
A
#
# COMPACT_ATOMS: atom_id res chain seq x y z
N MET A 1 -13.95 3.66 8.76
CA MET A 1 -12.64 3.57 8.09
C MET A 1 -12.83 3.05 6.68
N LEU A 2 -12.04 3.54 5.72
CA LEU A 2 -11.94 2.98 4.36
C LEU A 2 -10.57 2.29 4.19
N ASP A 3 -10.56 1.04 3.72
CA ASP A 3 -9.35 0.24 3.45
C ASP A 3 -9.23 0.03 1.94
N LEU A 4 -8.26 0.69 1.30
CA LEU A 4 -8.04 0.68 -0.15
C LEU A 4 -6.92 -0.29 -0.54
N ALA A 5 -7.10 -0.98 -1.67
CA ALA A 5 -6.31 -2.16 -2.04
C ALA A 5 -6.34 -3.21 -0.91
N CYS A 6 -7.55 -3.49 -0.40
CA CYS A 6 -7.72 -4.25 0.83
C CYS A 6 -7.33 -5.73 0.72
N GLY A 7 -7.18 -6.28 -0.49
CA GLY A 7 -6.93 -7.69 -0.71
C GLY A 7 -8.01 -8.55 -0.05
N PHE A 8 -7.59 -9.50 0.81
CA PHE A 8 -8.51 -10.34 1.59
C PHE A 8 -9.01 -9.65 2.88
N GLY A 9 -8.76 -8.35 3.04
CA GLY A 9 -9.27 -7.51 4.13
C GLY A 9 -8.46 -7.54 5.42
N PHE A 10 -7.15 -7.84 5.36
CA PHE A 10 -6.31 -8.00 6.57
C PHE A 10 -6.34 -6.77 7.48
N PHE A 11 -5.96 -5.59 6.96
CA PHE A 11 -5.84 -4.37 7.76
C PHE A 11 -7.19 -3.87 8.24
N GLY A 12 -8.18 -3.77 7.35
CA GLY A 12 -9.53 -3.39 7.72
C GLY A 12 -10.11 -4.27 8.84
N ARG A 13 -9.93 -5.59 8.74
CA ARG A 13 -10.46 -6.53 9.74
C ARG A 13 -9.73 -6.42 11.07
N GLU A 14 -8.41 -6.28 11.06
CA GLU A 14 -7.64 -6.08 12.28
C GLU A 14 -8.00 -4.76 12.96
N ILE A 15 -8.25 -3.71 12.18
CA ILE A 15 -8.68 -2.41 12.73
C ILE A 15 -10.10 -2.46 13.30
N TYR A 16 -11.01 -3.23 12.67
CA TYR A 16 -12.31 -3.53 13.27
C TYR A 16 -12.16 -4.26 14.62
N ARG A 17 -11.30 -5.29 14.70
CA ARG A 17 -11.01 -6.01 15.94
C ARG A 17 -10.45 -5.11 17.04
N ARG A 18 -9.77 -4.03 16.66
CA ARG A 18 -9.26 -2.99 17.58
C ARG A 18 -10.27 -1.90 17.94
N GLY A 19 -11.54 -2.04 17.52
CA GLY A 19 -12.64 -1.19 17.96
C GLY A 19 -13.08 -0.12 16.97
N ALA A 20 -12.71 -0.20 15.69
CA ALA A 20 -13.27 0.69 14.68
C ALA A 20 -14.79 0.47 14.54
N ALA A 21 -15.57 1.56 14.53
CA ALA A 21 -17.02 1.51 14.48
C ALA A 21 -17.60 0.92 13.18
N GLY A 22 -16.85 1.01 12.08
CA GLY A 22 -17.24 0.49 10.77
C GLY A 22 -16.08 0.54 9.79
N VAL A 23 -16.02 -0.45 8.90
CA VAL A 23 -14.92 -0.64 7.95
C VAL A 23 -15.48 -1.01 6.59
N VAL A 24 -15.07 -0.27 5.56
CA VAL A 24 -15.36 -0.53 4.16
C VAL A 24 -14.05 -0.87 3.45
N GLY A 25 -13.98 -2.00 2.77
CA GLY A 25 -12.83 -2.44 1.98
C GLY A 25 -13.07 -2.28 0.48
N VAL A 26 -12.04 -1.87 -0.25
CA VAL A 26 -12.05 -1.70 -1.70
C VAL A 26 -10.83 -2.37 -2.32
N ASP A 27 -11.05 -3.18 -3.34
CA ASP A 27 -9.99 -3.78 -4.15
C ASP A 27 -10.44 -3.86 -5.61
N ILE A 28 -9.50 -3.85 -6.55
CA ILE A 28 -9.82 -3.97 -7.99
C ILE A 28 -10.10 -5.42 -8.39
N SER A 29 -9.59 -6.39 -7.62
CA SER A 29 -9.71 -7.81 -7.91
C SER A 29 -11.00 -8.39 -7.33
N GLU A 30 -11.90 -8.83 -8.22
CA GLU A 30 -13.09 -9.59 -7.83
C GLU A 30 -12.73 -10.80 -6.96
N LYS A 31 -11.63 -11.48 -7.30
CA LYS A 31 -11.18 -12.66 -6.56
C LYS A 31 -10.74 -12.32 -5.13
N MET A 32 -10.05 -11.20 -4.94
CA MET A 32 -9.65 -10.76 -3.59
C MET A 32 -10.88 -10.38 -2.76
N ILE A 33 -11.87 -9.73 -3.37
CA ILE A 33 -13.12 -9.37 -2.69
C ILE A 33 -13.96 -10.61 -2.35
N GLU A 34 -13.97 -11.66 -3.17
CA GLU A 34 -14.56 -12.95 -2.80
C GLU A 34 -13.92 -13.52 -1.52
N LEU A 35 -12.58 -13.59 -1.47
CA LEU A 35 -11.83 -14.08 -0.31
C LEU A 35 -12.07 -13.20 0.92
N ALA A 36 -12.12 -11.88 0.75
CA ALA A 36 -12.38 -10.95 1.84
C ALA A 36 -13.77 -11.18 2.46
N ARG A 37 -14.80 -11.37 1.63
CA ARG A 37 -16.16 -11.70 2.06
C ARG A 37 -16.25 -13.09 2.70
N GLU A 38 -15.49 -14.06 2.20
CA GLU A 38 -15.39 -15.40 2.81
C GLU A 38 -14.81 -15.33 4.22
N GLU A 39 -13.70 -14.61 4.41
CA GLU A 39 -13.10 -14.43 5.73
C GLU A 39 -14.04 -13.67 6.68
N SER A 40 -14.77 -12.65 6.20
CA SER A 40 -15.77 -11.96 7.03
C SER A 40 -16.94 -12.85 7.42
N ARG A 41 -17.43 -13.72 6.52
CA ARG A 41 -18.42 -14.75 6.88
C ARG A 41 -17.87 -15.72 7.92
N LYS A 42 -16.62 -16.14 7.79
CA LYS A 42 -15.95 -17.07 8.70
C LYS A 42 -15.77 -16.51 10.11
N TYR A 43 -15.40 -15.23 10.24
CA TYR A 43 -15.21 -14.59 11.54
C TYR A 43 -16.46 -13.87 12.07
N GLY A 44 -17.53 -13.77 11.28
CA GLY A 44 -18.77 -13.08 11.66
C GLY A 44 -18.58 -11.57 11.83
N ASP A 45 -17.60 -10.98 11.12
CA ASP A 45 -17.36 -9.53 11.18
C ASP A 45 -18.22 -8.77 10.14
N PRO A 46 -18.60 -7.51 10.41
CA PRO A 46 -19.58 -6.77 9.61
C PRO A 46 -18.94 -5.92 8.50
N LEU A 47 -17.75 -6.30 8.00
CA LEU A 47 -17.06 -5.52 6.98
C LEU A 47 -17.82 -5.51 5.65
N GLU A 48 -17.88 -4.34 5.01
CA GLU A 48 -18.41 -4.18 3.66
C GLU A 48 -17.27 -4.17 2.63
N PHE A 49 -17.50 -4.75 1.44
CA PHE A 49 -16.47 -4.87 0.40
C PHE A 49 -16.98 -4.52 -0.98
N HIS A 50 -16.23 -3.70 -1.72
CA HIS A 50 -16.53 -3.31 -3.11
C HIS A 50 -15.38 -3.60 -4.07
N VAL A 51 -15.74 -4.04 -5.27
CA VAL A 51 -14.81 -4.12 -6.41
C VAL A 51 -14.75 -2.75 -7.08
N ARG A 52 -13.62 -2.05 -7.00
CA ARG A 52 -13.41 -0.75 -7.67
C ARG A 52 -11.94 -0.56 -8.04
N ASP A 53 -11.71 0.12 -9.16
CA ASP A 53 -10.44 0.78 -9.44
C ASP A 53 -10.39 2.13 -8.71
N VAL A 54 -9.49 2.25 -7.74
CA VAL A 54 -9.35 3.47 -6.93
C VAL A 54 -8.99 4.70 -7.78
N ALA A 55 -8.28 4.54 -8.89
CA ALA A 55 -7.93 5.67 -9.75
C ALA A 55 -9.16 6.28 -10.47
N ASN A 56 -10.27 5.54 -10.57
CA ASN A 56 -11.44 5.93 -11.35
C ASN A 56 -12.77 5.80 -10.58
N MET A 57 -12.75 5.57 -9.27
CA MET A 57 -13.96 5.44 -8.47
C MET A 57 -14.45 6.77 -7.91
N GLU A 58 -15.77 6.87 -7.72
CA GLU A 58 -16.38 7.91 -6.90
C GLU A 58 -16.19 7.61 -5.40
N PRO A 59 -16.06 8.63 -4.52
CA PRO A 59 -16.01 8.44 -3.08
C PRO A 59 -17.24 7.70 -2.55
N LEU A 60 -17.03 6.69 -1.69
CA LEU A 60 -18.11 5.91 -1.06
C LEU A 60 -18.69 6.56 0.20
N GLY A 61 -18.09 7.67 0.65
CA GLY A 61 -18.43 8.36 1.88
C GLY A 61 -17.26 9.17 2.41
N GLN A 62 -17.43 9.70 3.63
CA GLN A 62 -16.42 10.45 4.36
C GLN A 62 -15.94 9.64 5.56
N PHE A 63 -14.63 9.42 5.66
CA PHE A 63 -14.02 8.54 6.66
C PHE A 63 -13.01 9.29 7.53
N ASP A 64 -12.93 8.92 8.81
CA ASP A 64 -11.91 9.44 9.74
C ASP A 64 -10.49 8.90 9.42
N LEU A 65 -10.42 7.72 8.80
CA LEU A 65 -9.20 7.03 8.43
C LEU A 65 -9.38 6.36 7.08
N VAL A 66 -8.43 6.63 6.18
CA VAL A 66 -8.20 5.84 4.97
C VAL A 66 -6.88 5.08 5.15
N ASN A 67 -6.91 3.74 5.05
CA ASN A 67 -5.72 2.92 4.94
C ASN A 67 -5.49 2.56 3.46
N ALA A 68 -4.24 2.59 3.02
CA ALA A 68 -3.85 2.29 1.65
C ALA A 68 -2.53 1.52 1.63
N ALA A 69 -2.54 0.32 2.20
CA ALA A 69 -1.37 -0.55 2.20
C ALA A 69 -1.21 -1.22 0.84
N TRP A 70 -0.10 -0.94 0.15
CA TRP A 70 0.25 -1.41 -1.19
C TRP A 70 -0.62 -0.88 -2.34
N LEU A 71 -1.35 0.22 -2.15
CA LEU A 71 -2.18 0.82 -3.22
C LEU A 71 -1.34 1.55 -4.28
N PHE A 72 -0.55 2.54 -3.86
CA PHE A 72 0.00 3.54 -4.79
C PHE A 72 1.08 2.97 -5.73
N ASN A 73 1.78 1.92 -5.32
CA ASN A 73 2.71 1.20 -6.19
C ASN A 73 2.02 0.40 -7.31
N TYR A 74 0.69 0.35 -7.36
CA TYR A 74 -0.06 -0.18 -8.52
C TYR A 74 -0.61 0.91 -9.44
N ALA A 75 -0.37 2.19 -9.16
CA ALA A 75 -0.63 3.24 -10.14
C ALA A 75 0.32 3.08 -11.34
N ASP A 76 -0.23 2.76 -12.51
CA ASP A 76 0.52 2.49 -13.75
C ASP A 76 1.00 3.73 -14.51
N SER A 77 0.64 4.91 -14.03
CA SER A 77 1.09 6.21 -14.50
C SER A 77 1.09 7.22 -13.36
N VAL A 78 1.86 8.30 -13.47
CA VAL A 78 1.83 9.38 -12.47
C VAL A 78 0.48 10.09 -12.48
N GLU A 79 -0.21 10.12 -13.61
CA GLU A 79 -1.58 10.62 -13.72
C GLU A 79 -2.54 9.78 -12.85
N ASN A 80 -2.42 8.45 -12.88
CA ASN A 80 -3.20 7.58 -12.02
C ASN A 80 -2.78 7.69 -10.55
N LEU A 81 -1.49 7.91 -10.24
CA LEU A 81 -1.04 8.24 -8.88
C LEU A 81 -1.75 9.49 -8.34
N ARG A 82 -1.76 10.57 -9.14
CA ARG A 82 -2.45 11.83 -8.82
C ARG A 82 -3.95 11.63 -8.61
N LYS A 83 -4.61 10.85 -9.48
CA LYS A 83 -6.05 10.53 -9.33
C LYS A 83 -6.32 9.78 -8.03
N MET A 84 -5.53 8.77 -7.70
CA MET A 84 -5.68 8.03 -6.44
C MET A 84 -5.60 8.95 -5.22
N PHE A 85 -4.61 9.85 -5.15
CA PHE A 85 -4.53 10.81 -4.04
C PHE A 85 -5.74 11.75 -3.97
N LYS A 86 -6.29 12.19 -5.12
CA LYS A 86 -7.53 12.99 -5.15
C LYS A 86 -8.74 12.22 -4.64
N VAL A 87 -8.88 10.95 -5.01
CA VAL A 87 -9.96 10.07 -4.49
C VAL A 87 -9.81 9.88 -2.98
N VAL A 88 -8.59 9.67 -2.48
CA VAL A 88 -8.35 9.57 -1.04
C VAL A 88 -8.73 10.86 -0.32
N ARG A 89 -8.29 12.02 -0.83
CA ARG A 89 -8.64 13.32 -0.23
C ARG A 89 -10.14 13.56 -0.21
N ALA A 90 -10.82 13.21 -1.30
CA ALA A 90 -12.27 13.33 -1.41
C ALA A 90 -13.03 12.34 -0.51
N SER A 91 -12.38 11.27 -0.03
CA SER A 91 -12.96 10.28 0.89
C SER A 91 -12.70 10.60 2.37
N LEU A 92 -11.89 11.62 2.68
CA LEU A 92 -11.49 11.95 4.05
C LEU A 92 -12.29 13.13 4.61
N LYS A 93 -12.74 12.94 5.86
CA LYS A 93 -13.21 14.06 6.69
C LYS A 93 -12.08 15.10 6.87
N PRO A 94 -12.40 16.37 7.14
CA PRO A 94 -11.39 17.42 7.31
C PRO A 94 -10.33 17.14 8.38
N ASP A 95 -10.68 16.42 9.45
CA ASP A 95 -9.81 16.02 10.56
C ASP A 95 -9.29 14.57 10.46
N GLY A 96 -9.60 13.90 9.35
CA GLY A 96 -9.17 12.54 9.09
C GLY A 96 -7.70 12.45 8.66
N LYS A 97 -7.24 11.22 8.42
CA LYS A 97 -5.89 10.98 7.88
C LYS A 97 -5.82 9.81 6.92
N LEU A 98 -4.88 9.89 5.98
CA LEU A 98 -4.39 8.76 5.21
C LEU A 98 -3.23 8.10 5.95
N VAL A 99 -3.26 6.77 6.04
CA VAL A 99 -2.09 5.95 6.39
C VAL A 99 -1.84 4.99 5.23
N ALA A 100 -0.68 5.09 4.60
CA ALA A 100 -0.32 4.34 3.41
C ALA A 100 0.99 3.59 3.61
N TYR A 101 1.13 2.52 2.84
CA TYR A 101 2.36 1.75 2.74
C TYR A 101 2.63 1.52 1.26
N THR A 102 3.84 1.81 0.79
CA THR A 102 4.16 1.76 -0.64
C THR A 102 5.63 1.42 -0.86
N VAL A 103 6.03 1.37 -2.12
CA VAL A 103 7.42 1.17 -2.53
C VAL A 103 8.24 2.42 -2.19
N ASP A 104 9.40 2.24 -1.57
CA ASP A 104 10.33 3.35 -1.32
C ASP A 104 10.87 3.89 -2.66
N PRO A 105 10.73 5.20 -2.96
CA PRO A 105 11.26 5.79 -4.17
C PRO A 105 12.77 5.54 -4.38
N ASP A 106 13.53 5.37 -3.31
CA ASP A 106 15.00 5.24 -3.32
C ASP A 106 15.49 3.79 -3.47
N PHE A 107 14.58 2.81 -3.55
CA PHE A 107 14.93 1.43 -3.86
C PHE A 107 15.62 1.34 -5.23
N SER A 108 16.69 0.54 -5.32
CA SER A 108 17.32 0.18 -6.59
C SER A 108 17.67 -1.29 -6.62
N LEU A 109 17.25 -2.01 -7.66
CA LEU A 109 17.52 -3.45 -7.78
C LEU A 109 19.03 -3.76 -7.77
N ALA A 110 19.86 -2.87 -8.32
CA ALA A 110 21.32 -3.02 -8.36
C ALA A 110 21.98 -3.06 -6.97
N LYS A 111 21.32 -2.53 -5.93
CA LYS A 111 21.82 -2.49 -4.55
C LYS A 111 21.41 -3.73 -3.72
N GLY A 112 20.68 -4.68 -4.30
CA GLY A 112 20.29 -5.93 -3.66
C GLY A 112 18.80 -6.24 -3.81
N ASN A 113 18.49 -7.52 -4.01
CA ASN A 113 17.13 -8.02 -4.19
C ASN A 113 16.44 -8.29 -2.83
N PHE A 114 15.10 -8.32 -2.82
CA PHE A 114 14.25 -8.49 -1.65
C PHE A 114 13.75 -9.93 -1.43
N ALA A 115 14.21 -10.90 -2.24
CA ALA A 115 13.68 -12.27 -2.26
C ALA A 115 13.67 -12.95 -0.88
N LYS A 116 14.74 -12.77 -0.08
CA LYS A 116 14.82 -13.34 1.27
C LYS A 116 13.82 -12.74 2.27
N TYR A 117 13.20 -11.62 1.93
CA TYR A 117 12.13 -10.98 2.71
C TYR A 117 10.74 -11.27 2.12
N GLY A 118 10.62 -12.16 1.13
CA GLY A 118 9.36 -12.64 0.58
C GLY A 118 8.96 -12.06 -0.78
N VAL A 119 9.74 -11.14 -1.37
CA VAL A 119 9.45 -10.54 -2.68
C VAL A 119 10.68 -10.63 -3.58
N ASN A 120 10.65 -11.49 -4.60
CA ASN A 120 11.72 -11.58 -5.59
C ASN A 120 11.47 -10.57 -6.71
N VAL A 121 12.29 -9.52 -6.79
CA VAL A 121 12.21 -8.50 -7.84
C VAL A 121 13.02 -8.97 -9.04
N LEU A 122 12.35 -9.25 -10.15
CA LEU A 122 12.91 -9.92 -11.32
C LEU A 122 13.62 -8.95 -12.26
N ASN A 123 13.12 -7.72 -12.37
CA ASN A 123 13.73 -6.68 -13.18
C ASN A 123 13.39 -5.25 -12.71
N GLU A 124 14.07 -4.28 -13.29
CA GLU A 124 13.83 -2.84 -13.14
C GLU A 124 13.96 -2.22 -14.53
N ARG A 125 12.93 -1.50 -14.98
CA ARG A 125 12.91 -0.85 -16.30
C ARG A 125 12.37 0.57 -16.20
N PRO A 126 12.90 1.55 -16.95
CA PRO A 126 12.30 2.87 -17.04
C PRO A 126 10.84 2.79 -17.49
N TRP A 127 9.98 3.59 -16.87
CA TRP A 127 8.56 3.68 -17.18
C TRP A 127 8.04 5.09 -16.92
N GLY A 128 7.87 5.88 -17.99
CA GLY A 128 7.59 7.31 -17.85
C GLY A 128 8.67 8.00 -16.99
N PRO A 129 8.28 8.84 -15.99
CA PRO A 129 9.23 9.45 -15.06
C PRO A 129 9.69 8.53 -13.92
N GLY A 130 9.22 7.29 -13.87
CA GLY A 130 9.54 6.32 -12.82
C GLY A 130 10.12 5.02 -13.36
N HIS A 131 9.95 3.94 -12.60
CA HIS A 131 10.36 2.59 -12.98
C HIS A 131 9.21 1.62 -12.82
N ARG A 132 9.18 0.61 -13.70
CA ARG A 132 8.35 -0.57 -13.55
C ARG A 132 9.22 -1.77 -13.17
N HIS A 133 8.68 -2.61 -12.31
CA HIS A 133 9.29 -3.84 -11.86
C HIS A 133 8.35 -5.00 -12.12
N ASP A 134 8.87 -6.09 -12.67
CA ASP A 134 8.24 -7.40 -12.55
C ASP A 134 8.81 -8.10 -11.32
N ALA A 135 7.95 -8.79 -10.57
CA ALA A 135 8.29 -9.44 -9.32
C ALA A 135 7.43 -10.69 -9.10
N GLU A 136 7.76 -11.45 -8.08
CA GLU A 136 6.95 -12.57 -7.60
C GLU A 136 6.99 -12.64 -6.07
N PHE A 137 5.85 -12.98 -5.46
CA PHE A 137 5.84 -13.39 -4.06
C PHE A 137 6.50 -14.76 -3.95
N VAL A 138 7.33 -14.93 -2.94
CA VAL A 138 8.00 -16.21 -2.64
C VAL A 138 6.99 -17.16 -1.99
N THR A 139 6.15 -17.75 -2.84
CA THR A 139 5.11 -18.74 -2.52
C THR A 139 5.36 -20.05 -3.28
N GLU A 140 4.55 -21.08 -3.03
CA GLU A 140 4.62 -22.35 -3.75
C GLU A 140 3.28 -22.64 -4.45
N PRO A 141 3.17 -22.48 -5.79
CA PRO A 141 4.18 -21.92 -6.71
C PRO A 141 4.37 -20.39 -6.51
N PRO A 142 5.47 -19.79 -7.02
CA PRO A 142 5.66 -18.34 -6.98
C PRO A 142 4.52 -17.59 -7.66
N SER A 143 4.09 -16.48 -7.08
CA SER A 143 2.96 -15.69 -7.58
C SER A 143 3.45 -14.42 -8.26
N PRO A 144 3.43 -14.31 -9.59
CA PRO A 144 3.97 -13.17 -10.31
C PRO A 144 3.06 -11.94 -10.22
N PHE A 145 3.67 -10.76 -10.20
CA PHE A 145 3.00 -9.46 -10.28
C PHE A 145 3.95 -8.38 -10.83
N SER A 146 3.42 -7.20 -11.16
CA SER A 146 4.23 -6.02 -11.48
C SER A 146 3.85 -4.86 -10.56
N PHE A 147 4.79 -3.97 -10.29
CA PHE A 147 4.56 -2.73 -9.55
C PHE A 147 5.38 -1.57 -10.13
N TYR A 148 5.06 -0.36 -9.68
CA TYR A 148 5.64 0.89 -10.13
C TYR A 148 6.33 1.61 -8.97
N ARG A 149 7.52 2.13 -9.26
CA ARG A 149 8.30 2.97 -8.35
C ARG A 149 8.33 4.38 -8.92
N TRP A 150 7.49 5.24 -8.35
CA TRP A 150 7.44 6.66 -8.65
C TRP A 150 8.43 7.44 -7.79
N SER A 151 8.90 8.58 -8.30
CA SER A 151 9.87 9.40 -7.59
C SER A 151 9.26 10.02 -6.33
N ARG A 152 10.10 10.33 -5.34
CA ARG A 152 9.67 11.03 -4.13
C ARG A 152 8.98 12.37 -4.47
N ALA A 153 9.53 13.09 -5.46
CA ALA A 153 8.96 14.35 -5.94
C ALA A 153 7.57 14.18 -6.57
N ASP A 154 7.32 13.11 -7.33
CA ASP A 154 6.01 12.84 -7.92
C ASP A 154 4.96 12.51 -6.85
N TYR A 155 5.33 11.73 -5.82
CA TYR A 155 4.48 11.50 -4.65
C TYR A 155 4.12 12.82 -3.96
N GLU A 156 5.12 13.64 -3.64
CA GLU A 156 4.92 14.90 -2.92
C GLU A 156 4.09 15.91 -3.74
N SER A 157 4.31 15.97 -5.07
CA SER A 157 3.49 16.75 -5.99
C SER A 157 2.04 16.26 -6.00
N ALA A 158 1.81 14.95 -6.11
CA ALA A 158 0.47 14.37 -6.13
C ALA A 158 -0.29 14.60 -4.81
N ILE A 159 0.41 14.53 -3.68
CA ILE A 159 -0.14 14.84 -2.35
C ILE A 159 -0.56 16.30 -2.27
N ALA A 160 0.32 17.24 -2.67
CA ALA A 160 0.02 18.67 -2.63
C ALA A 160 -1.13 19.04 -3.59
N GLU A 161 -1.12 18.52 -4.82
CA GLU A 161 -2.17 18.74 -5.83
C GLU A 161 -3.52 18.17 -5.41
N ALA A 162 -3.54 17.11 -4.61
CA ALA A 162 -4.77 16.58 -4.05
C ALA A 162 -5.34 17.47 -2.94
N GLY A 163 -4.53 18.34 -2.32
CA GLY A 163 -4.97 19.25 -1.25
C GLY A 163 -4.80 18.68 0.16
N PHE A 164 -3.74 17.91 0.40
CA PHE A 164 -3.26 17.59 1.75
C PHE A 164 -2.32 18.69 2.24
N SER A 165 -2.52 19.18 3.46
CA SER A 165 -1.68 20.21 4.08
C SER A 165 -0.39 19.67 4.70
N HIS A 166 -0.35 18.37 5.06
CA HIS A 166 0.78 17.73 5.69
C HIS A 166 1.02 16.32 5.16
N PHE A 167 2.29 15.93 5.03
CA PHE A 167 2.69 14.54 4.84
C PHE A 167 3.99 14.23 5.58
N GLU A 168 4.16 12.97 5.96
CA GLU A 168 5.38 12.45 6.55
C GLU A 168 5.72 11.08 5.98
N TRP A 169 6.97 10.90 5.58
CA TRP A 169 7.52 9.59 5.23
C TRP A 169 7.93 8.86 6.51
N GLN A 170 7.55 7.60 6.62
CA GLN A 170 7.82 6.76 7.79
C GLN A 170 8.71 5.59 7.40
N LYS A 171 9.93 5.57 7.93
CA LYS A 171 10.82 4.41 7.78
C LYS A 171 10.18 3.17 8.42
N PRO A 172 10.27 1.97 7.81
CA PRO A 172 9.83 0.75 8.45
C PRO A 172 10.48 0.55 9.83
N LEU A 173 9.68 0.06 10.77
CA LEU A 173 10.07 -0.07 12.18
C LEU A 173 10.75 -1.42 12.44
N LEU A 174 12.00 -1.57 11.99
CA LEU A 174 12.82 -2.75 12.31
C LEU A 174 13.35 -2.65 13.75
N GLY A 175 12.96 -3.59 14.61
CA GLY A 175 13.32 -3.65 16.02
C GLY A 175 14.59 -4.47 16.31
N ALA A 176 15.09 -4.36 17.55
CA ALA A 176 16.26 -5.13 18.00
C ALA A 176 15.98 -6.65 18.04
N ASP A 177 14.76 -7.04 18.43
CA ASP A 177 14.35 -8.45 18.50
C ASP A 177 14.29 -9.08 17.09
N ASP A 178 13.87 -8.32 16.07
CA ASP A 178 13.87 -8.77 14.67
C ASP A 178 15.29 -9.09 14.21
N ILE A 179 16.27 -8.27 14.60
CA ILE A 179 17.69 -8.46 14.28
C ILE A 179 18.26 -9.65 15.05
N ALA A 180 17.96 -9.78 16.35
CA ALA A 180 18.50 -10.82 17.21
C ALA A 180 18.02 -12.23 16.84
N THR A 181 16.82 -12.34 16.27
CA THR A 181 16.20 -13.60 15.87
C THR A 181 16.64 -14.12 14.50
N HIS A 182 17.50 -13.38 13.79
CA HIS A 182 18.00 -13.74 12.46
C HIS A 182 19.53 -13.81 12.42
N PRO A 183 20.12 -14.55 11.45
CA PRO A 183 21.57 -14.58 11.28
C PRO A 183 22.18 -13.17 11.09
N PRO A 184 23.44 -12.95 11.51
CA PRO A 184 24.14 -11.69 11.25
C PRO A 184 24.10 -11.30 9.77
N GLY A 185 23.83 -10.02 9.48
CA GLY A 185 23.72 -9.49 8.12
C GLY A 185 22.40 -9.79 7.39
N PHE A 186 21.46 -10.50 8.04
CA PHE A 186 20.17 -10.82 7.41
C PHE A 186 19.42 -9.57 6.96
N TRP A 187 19.42 -8.50 7.76
CA TRP A 187 18.66 -7.27 7.49
C TRP A 187 19.43 -6.18 6.71
N ASP A 188 20.67 -6.44 6.28
CA ASP A 188 21.52 -5.40 5.66
C ASP A 188 20.88 -4.78 4.40
N VAL A 189 20.26 -5.60 3.55
CA VAL A 189 19.58 -5.11 2.34
C VAL A 189 18.32 -4.33 2.72
N PHE A 190 17.53 -4.82 3.68
CA PHE A 190 16.35 -4.12 4.17
C PHE A 190 16.68 -2.73 4.74
N GLN A 191 17.81 -2.60 5.45
CA GLN A 191 18.22 -1.34 6.08
C GLN A 191 18.86 -0.35 5.10
N ASN A 192 19.61 -0.84 4.10
CA ASN A 192 20.42 0.00 3.20
C ASN A 192 19.82 0.18 1.79
N ASN A 193 18.85 -0.65 1.42
CA ASN A 193 18.15 -0.66 0.14
C ASN A 193 16.69 -1.13 0.33
N CYS A 194 15.97 -0.47 1.24
CA CYS A 194 14.61 -0.87 1.59
C CYS A 194 13.69 -0.77 0.37
N LEU A 195 12.87 -1.81 0.15
CA LEU A 195 11.85 -1.79 -0.91
C LEU A 195 10.60 -1.00 -0.48
N GLN A 196 10.40 -0.77 0.81
CA GLN A 196 9.11 -0.37 1.36
C GLN A 196 9.23 0.84 2.29
N THR A 197 8.19 1.66 2.32
CA THR A 197 8.11 2.84 3.18
C THR A 197 6.66 3.14 3.55
N GLY A 198 6.47 3.70 4.74
CA GLY A 198 5.19 4.24 5.17
C GLY A 198 5.02 5.70 4.74
N LEU A 199 3.78 6.13 4.62
CA LEU A 199 3.42 7.51 4.30
C LEU A 199 2.13 7.88 5.06
N VAL A 200 2.12 9.00 5.76
CA VAL A 200 0.93 9.54 6.41
C VAL A 200 0.63 10.91 5.85
N CYS A 201 -0.60 11.16 5.42
CA CYS A 201 -1.06 12.47 4.94
C CYS A 201 -2.27 12.96 5.73
N LYS A 202 -2.37 14.27 5.93
CA LYS A 202 -3.51 14.93 6.59
C LYS A 202 -4.03 16.08 5.72
N PRO A 203 -5.37 16.24 5.60
CA PRO A 203 -6.00 17.35 4.88
C PRO A 203 -5.45 18.73 5.26
#